data_AF-A0A7V5VKN8-F1
#
_entry.id   AF-A0A7V5VKN8-F1
#
_cell.length_a   1.000
_cell.length_b   1.000
_cell.length_c   1.000
_cell.angle_alpha   90.00
_cell.angle_beta   90.00
_cell.angle_gamma   90.00
#
_symmetry.space_group_name_H-M   'P 1'
#
loop_
_entity.id
_entity.type
_entity.pdbx_description
1 polymer ?
#
loop_
_entity_poly.entity_id
_entity_poly.type
_entity_poly.pdbx_seq_one_letter_code
_entity_poly.pdbx_strand_id
1 'polypeptide(L)'
;MKPMVKALAVGLIAAGVGLVVGRMLAPQPKPIPAEPLGKLQYGNELFAKGKLLPPPVDEMTRYTLETEGQKPFAVVVSCSDSRVPPELIFNQGLGQLFVVRVAGNIINEDNLASIEYAVEHLKAPLIVVLGHTHCGAVKAAVSGKHLEGHLPHLVEHITPVVRHVRSTHPHLKDEALIERVTQENVRHSIQTIYQRSAIVRRYYDMGKLEFAGGVYHLREGKVEWLKLPEMLGGSPDDARGAKSTAKSRKSHSSDAHH
;
A
#
# COMPACT_ATOMS: atom_id res chain seq x y z
N MET A 1 45.20 -16.35 -70.26
CA MET A 1 45.50 -15.35 -69.21
C MET A 1 44.27 -15.23 -68.30
N LYS A 2 44.38 -15.64 -67.02
CA LYS A 2 43.55 -15.14 -65.91
C LYS A 2 44.16 -13.79 -65.43
N PRO A 3 43.56 -12.96 -64.54
CA PRO A 3 42.39 -13.20 -63.66
C PRO A 3 41.41 -12.00 -63.47
N MET A 4 40.40 -12.14 -62.59
CA MET A 4 40.10 -11.24 -61.43
C MET A 4 38.88 -10.31 -61.70
N VAL A 5 37.86 -10.10 -60.83
CA VAL A 5 37.49 -10.47 -59.45
C VAL A 5 35.96 -10.52 -59.36
N LYS A 6 35.40 -11.53 -58.68
CA LYS A 6 34.03 -11.51 -58.12
C LYS A 6 34.05 -10.69 -56.82
N ALA A 7 33.26 -9.62 -56.73
CA ALA A 7 33.11 -8.85 -55.49
C ALA A 7 31.76 -9.14 -54.82
N LEU A 8 31.87 -9.77 -53.65
CA LEU A 8 31.03 -9.78 -52.46
C LEU A 8 29.52 -9.50 -52.59
N ALA A 9 28.74 -10.56 -52.36
CA ALA A 9 27.44 -10.49 -51.69
C ALA A 9 27.52 -11.31 -50.40
N VAL A 10 28.21 -10.81 -49.39
CA VAL A 10 28.22 -11.37 -48.03
C VAL A 10 28.19 -10.21 -47.05
N GLY A 11 27.00 -9.73 -46.72
CA GLY A 11 26.85 -8.55 -45.85
C GLY A 11 25.46 -8.36 -45.27
N LEU A 12 24.64 -9.42 -45.16
CA LEU A 12 23.28 -9.28 -44.62
C LEU A 12 22.87 -10.31 -43.56
N ILE A 13 23.69 -11.33 -43.26
CA ILE A 13 23.30 -12.36 -42.28
C ILE A 13 23.74 -12.00 -40.85
N ALA A 14 24.87 -11.30 -40.67
CA ALA A 14 25.40 -11.00 -39.34
C ALA A 14 24.54 -10.03 -38.52
N ALA A 15 23.92 -9.03 -39.17
CA ALA A 15 23.06 -8.06 -38.48
C ALA A 15 21.74 -8.66 -37.99
N GLY A 16 21.15 -9.59 -38.75
CA GLY A 16 19.90 -10.26 -38.40
C GLY A 16 20.02 -11.20 -37.20
N VAL A 17 21.11 -11.97 -37.14
CA VAL A 17 21.37 -12.89 -36.02
C VAL A 17 21.73 -12.11 -34.74
N GLY A 18 22.55 -11.06 -34.83
CA GLY A 18 22.90 -10.22 -33.68
C GLY A 18 21.69 -9.52 -33.06
N LEU A 19 20.75 -9.04 -33.89
CA LEU A 19 19.51 -8.40 -33.43
C LEU A 19 18.55 -9.39 -32.76
N VAL A 20 18.42 -10.60 -33.29
CA VAL A 20 17.57 -11.65 -32.73
C VAL A 20 18.14 -12.19 -31.40
N VAL A 21 19.45 -12.43 -31.35
CA VAL A 21 20.13 -12.89 -30.12
C VAL A 21 20.13 -11.80 -29.03
N GLY A 22 20.34 -10.53 -29.39
CA GLY A 22 20.27 -9.41 -28.45
C GLY A 22 18.89 -9.22 -27.82
N ARG A 23 17.81 -9.52 -28.55
CA ARG A 23 16.42 -9.51 -28.03
C ARG A 23 16.12 -10.70 -27.10
N MET A 24 16.75 -11.85 -27.31
CA MET A 24 16.60 -13.03 -26.45
C MET A 24 17.36 -12.92 -25.12
N LEU A 25 18.41 -12.09 -25.06
CA LEU A 25 19.23 -11.86 -23.87
C LEU A 25 18.76 -10.65 -23.04
N ALA A 26 17.82 -9.85 -23.55
CA ALA A 26 17.22 -8.77 -22.77
C ALA A 26 16.41 -9.40 -21.62
N PRO A 27 16.67 -9.02 -20.35
CA PRO A 27 15.89 -9.52 -19.24
C PRO A 27 14.42 -9.17 -19.46
N GLN A 28 13.57 -10.19 -19.51
CA GLN A 28 12.13 -10.00 -19.64
C GLN A 28 11.63 -9.20 -18.43
N PRO A 29 10.73 -8.22 -18.62
CA PRO A 29 10.16 -7.49 -17.51
C PRO A 29 9.50 -8.48 -16.56
N LYS A 30 9.79 -8.36 -15.26
CA LYS A 30 9.14 -9.20 -14.24
C LYS A 30 7.62 -9.08 -14.39
N PRO A 31 6.87 -10.19 -14.32
CA PRO A 31 5.42 -10.16 -14.42
C PRO A 31 4.83 -9.33 -13.27
N ILE A 32 3.73 -8.64 -13.55
CA ILE A 32 3.00 -7.86 -12.54
C ILE A 32 2.33 -8.86 -11.57
N PRO A 33 2.54 -8.71 -10.24
CA PRO A 33 1.88 -9.56 -9.24
C PRO A 33 0.34 -9.49 -9.31
N ALA A 34 -0.35 -10.57 -8.95
CA ALA A 34 -1.82 -10.61 -8.97
C ALA A 34 -2.42 -9.98 -7.70
N GLU A 35 -1.81 -10.26 -6.56
CA GLU A 35 -2.17 -9.79 -5.23
C GLU A 35 -2.07 -8.26 -5.10
N PRO A 36 -3.06 -7.59 -4.46
CA PRO A 36 -3.12 -6.14 -4.27
C PRO A 36 -1.82 -5.50 -3.78
N LEU A 37 -1.23 -6.02 -2.69
CA LEU A 37 -0.01 -5.44 -2.13
C LEU A 37 1.19 -5.62 -3.07
N GLY A 38 1.27 -6.77 -3.74
CA GLY A 38 2.32 -7.03 -4.72
C GLY A 38 2.28 -6.05 -5.90
N LYS A 39 1.09 -5.68 -6.38
CA LYS A 39 0.92 -4.64 -7.41
C LYS A 39 1.48 -3.29 -6.98
N LEU A 40 1.18 -2.87 -5.74
CA LEU A 40 1.69 -1.61 -5.19
C LEU A 40 3.22 -1.66 -5.05
N GLN A 41 3.76 -2.75 -4.52
CA GLN A 41 5.21 -2.94 -4.36
C GLN A 41 5.95 -2.90 -5.70
N TYR A 42 5.42 -3.61 -6.70
CA TYR A 42 5.95 -3.62 -8.06
C TYR A 42 5.92 -2.22 -8.68
N GLY A 43 4.78 -1.53 -8.58
CA GLY A 43 4.63 -0.18 -9.11
C GLY A 43 5.56 0.84 -8.43
N ASN A 44 5.77 0.73 -7.11
CA ASN A 44 6.73 1.56 -6.41
C ASN A 44 8.18 1.26 -6.81
N GLU A 45 8.52 0.00 -7.08
CA GLU A 45 9.84 -0.35 -7.63
C GLU A 45 10.08 0.31 -9.00
N LEU A 46 9.06 0.39 -9.85
CA LEU A 46 9.15 1.10 -11.14
C LEU A 46 9.30 2.60 -10.96
N PHE A 47 8.50 3.20 -10.07
CA PHE A 47 8.57 4.63 -9.75
C PHE A 47 9.96 5.02 -9.23
N ALA A 48 10.48 4.30 -8.23
CA ALA A 48 11.81 4.54 -7.66
C ALA A 48 12.96 4.41 -8.68
N LYS A 49 12.75 3.63 -9.76
CA LYS A 49 13.72 3.46 -10.84
C LYS A 49 13.53 4.44 -12.00
N GLY A 50 12.47 5.25 -11.99
CA GLY A 50 12.09 6.10 -13.12
C GLY A 50 11.68 5.31 -14.36
N LYS A 51 11.16 4.09 -14.19
CA LYS A 51 10.80 3.15 -15.28
C LYS A 51 9.29 2.89 -15.30
N LEU A 52 8.50 3.96 -15.21
CA LEU A 52 7.05 3.86 -15.16
C LEU A 52 6.51 3.21 -16.44
N LEU A 53 5.56 2.29 -16.27
CA LEU A 53 4.73 1.80 -17.35
C LEU A 53 3.59 2.80 -17.60
N PRO A 54 3.11 2.96 -18.85
CA PRO A 54 1.95 3.80 -19.12
C PRO A 54 0.73 3.28 -18.35
N PRO A 55 0.17 4.06 -17.40
CA PRO A 55 -1.03 3.63 -16.69
C PRO A 55 -2.27 3.75 -17.59
N PRO A 56 -3.31 2.93 -17.37
CA PRO A 56 -4.58 3.07 -18.09
C PRO A 56 -5.27 4.37 -17.66
N VAL A 57 -5.23 5.37 -18.53
CA VAL A 57 -5.79 6.72 -18.33
C VAL A 57 -6.42 7.29 -19.59
N ASP A 58 -6.55 6.49 -20.65
CA ASP A 58 -7.09 6.89 -21.94
C ASP A 58 -8.61 7.09 -21.92
N GLU A 59 -9.18 7.51 -23.05
CA GLU A 59 -10.61 7.78 -23.19
C GLU A 59 -11.47 6.54 -22.99
N MET A 60 -11.07 5.38 -23.52
CA MET A 60 -11.82 4.14 -23.34
C MET A 60 -11.81 3.71 -21.88
N THR A 61 -10.67 3.86 -21.19
CA THR A 61 -10.62 3.65 -19.74
C THR A 61 -11.62 4.54 -19.00
N ARG A 62 -11.71 5.84 -19.33
CA ARG A 62 -12.68 6.75 -18.70
C ARG A 62 -14.13 6.37 -19.01
N TYR A 63 -14.41 6.03 -20.26
CA TYR A 63 -15.74 5.60 -20.70
C TYR A 63 -16.20 4.34 -19.95
N THR A 64 -15.34 3.33 -19.82
CA THR A 64 -15.65 2.12 -19.03
C THR A 64 -15.90 2.46 -17.56
N LEU A 65 -15.09 3.33 -16.95
CA LEU A 65 -15.30 3.72 -15.53
C LEU A 65 -16.59 4.51 -15.32
N GLU A 66 -16.97 5.37 -16.26
CA GLU A 66 -18.23 6.13 -16.22
C GLU A 66 -19.44 5.21 -16.33
N THR A 67 -19.37 4.21 -17.21
CA THR A 67 -20.52 3.35 -17.56
C THR A 67 -20.67 2.11 -16.68
N GLU A 68 -19.56 1.52 -16.23
CA GLU A 68 -19.53 0.27 -15.46
C GLU A 68 -19.13 0.48 -13.99
N GLY A 69 -18.69 1.68 -13.62
CA GLY A 69 -18.24 2.02 -12.28
C GLY A 69 -16.79 1.61 -11.97
N GLN A 70 -16.32 2.01 -10.78
CA GLN A 70 -14.95 1.73 -10.32
C GLN A 70 -14.85 0.45 -9.50
N LYS A 71 -13.70 -0.24 -9.59
CA LYS A 71 -13.38 -1.45 -8.81
C LYS A 71 -11.94 -1.38 -8.27
N PRO A 72 -11.66 -0.45 -7.35
CA PRO A 72 -10.31 -0.28 -6.81
C PRO A 72 -9.87 -1.54 -6.05
N PHE A 73 -8.64 -1.98 -6.30
CA PHE A 73 -8.08 -3.14 -5.59
C PHE A 73 -7.45 -2.76 -4.25
N ALA A 74 -7.28 -1.47 -3.98
CA ALA A 74 -6.76 -0.96 -2.71
C ALA A 74 -7.32 0.42 -2.38
N VAL A 75 -7.54 0.65 -1.09
CA VAL A 75 -7.72 1.97 -0.49
C VAL A 75 -6.34 2.47 -0.05
N VAL A 76 -5.94 3.67 -0.47
CA VAL A 76 -4.70 4.29 0.02
C VAL A 76 -5.04 5.53 0.82
N VAL A 77 -4.81 5.45 2.13
CA VAL A 77 -4.92 6.56 3.08
C VAL A 77 -3.54 7.23 3.15
N SER A 78 -3.42 8.44 2.63
CA SER A 78 -2.13 9.14 2.56
C SER A 78 -2.20 10.60 2.98
N CYS A 79 -1.03 11.23 3.05
CA CYS A 79 -0.92 12.64 3.38
C CYS A 79 -1.41 13.52 2.20
N SER A 80 -2.02 14.67 2.51
CA SER A 80 -2.28 15.73 1.52
C SER A 80 -1.02 16.41 0.98
N ASP A 81 0.18 16.06 1.47
CA ASP A 81 1.46 16.57 0.97
C ASP A 81 1.53 16.39 -0.56
N SER A 82 1.76 17.48 -1.28
CA SER A 82 1.73 17.52 -2.75
C SER A 82 2.81 16.65 -3.41
N ARG A 83 3.83 16.23 -2.65
CA ARG A 83 4.90 15.35 -3.12
C ARG A 83 4.57 13.87 -2.94
N VAL A 84 3.39 13.56 -2.41
CA VAL A 84 2.94 12.18 -2.13
C VAL A 84 1.67 11.80 -2.93
N PRO A 85 1.71 11.81 -4.29
CA PRO A 85 0.61 11.33 -5.13
C PRO A 85 0.60 9.79 -5.20
N PRO A 86 -0.35 9.07 -4.56
CA PRO A 86 -0.32 7.61 -4.48
C PRO A 86 -0.34 6.89 -5.83
N GLU A 87 -1.13 7.38 -6.79
CA GLU A 87 -1.27 6.80 -8.12
C GLU A 87 0.07 6.82 -8.86
N LEU A 88 0.84 7.91 -8.77
CA LEU A 88 2.17 7.98 -9.38
C LEU A 88 3.18 7.11 -8.62
N ILE A 89 3.22 7.21 -7.28
CA ILE A 89 4.14 6.46 -6.43
C ILE A 89 4.00 4.95 -6.64
N PHE A 90 2.78 4.48 -6.90
CA PHE A 90 2.49 3.07 -7.15
C PHE A 90 2.27 2.73 -8.62
N ASN A 91 2.54 3.64 -9.57
CA ASN A 91 2.33 3.42 -11.01
C ASN A 91 0.93 2.88 -11.36
N GLN A 92 -0.13 3.42 -10.79
CA GLN A 92 -1.51 3.00 -11.01
C GLN A 92 -2.28 3.99 -11.89
N GLY A 93 -3.28 3.47 -12.59
CA GLY A 93 -4.17 4.26 -13.45
C GLY A 93 -5.53 4.54 -12.81
N LEU A 94 -6.46 5.04 -13.63
CA LEU A 94 -7.81 5.38 -13.17
C LEU A 94 -8.56 4.14 -12.67
N GLY A 95 -9.36 4.31 -11.62
CA GLY A 95 -10.23 3.26 -11.06
C GLY A 95 -9.51 2.15 -10.28
N GLN A 96 -8.17 2.16 -10.22
CA GLN A 96 -7.38 1.11 -9.57
C GLN A 96 -7.20 1.32 -8.07
N LEU A 97 -7.06 2.57 -7.63
CA LEU A 97 -6.93 2.96 -6.23
C LEU A 97 -8.11 3.82 -5.80
N PHE A 98 -8.58 3.61 -4.57
CA PHE A 98 -9.45 4.55 -3.87
C PHE A 98 -8.59 5.37 -2.91
N VAL A 99 -8.39 6.65 -3.20
CA VAL A 99 -7.40 7.47 -2.49
C VAL A 99 -8.08 8.42 -1.51
N VAL A 100 -7.68 8.35 -0.25
CA VAL A 100 -8.17 9.20 0.84
C VAL A 100 -7.00 10.02 1.39
N ARG A 101 -7.07 11.35 1.26
CA ARG A 101 -5.94 12.24 1.58
C ARG A 101 -6.30 13.28 2.62
N VAL A 102 -5.53 13.30 3.70
CA VAL A 102 -5.59 14.34 4.74
C VAL A 102 -4.17 14.61 5.24
N ALA A 103 -3.84 15.86 5.59
CA ALA A 103 -2.51 16.18 6.10
C ALA A 103 -2.16 15.31 7.32
N GLY A 104 -0.97 14.69 7.32
CA GLY A 104 -0.54 13.77 8.37
C GLY A 104 -1.21 12.39 8.35
N ASN A 105 -1.99 12.05 7.30
CA ASN A 105 -2.69 10.77 7.15
C ASN A 105 -3.45 10.35 8.44
N ILE A 106 -4.01 11.35 9.12
CA ILE A 106 -4.82 11.21 10.34
C ILE A 106 -6.15 10.52 10.04
N ILE A 107 -6.85 10.06 11.06
CA ILE A 107 -8.18 9.44 10.92
C ILE A 107 -9.24 10.29 11.63
N ASN A 108 -10.08 10.97 10.85
CA ASN A 108 -11.24 11.72 11.29
C ASN A 108 -12.53 11.05 10.78
N GLU A 109 -13.71 11.62 11.07
CA GLU A 109 -15.00 11.03 10.68
C GLU A 109 -15.17 10.93 9.16
N ASP A 110 -14.88 12.01 8.42
CA ASP A 110 -15.10 12.06 6.96
C ASP A 110 -14.21 11.06 6.20
N ASN A 111 -12.95 10.97 6.62
CA ASN A 111 -12.01 10.07 5.96
C ASN A 111 -12.26 8.61 6.36
N LEU A 112 -12.74 8.34 7.58
CA LEU A 112 -13.17 7.00 7.99
C LEU A 112 -14.41 6.56 7.21
N ALA A 113 -15.40 7.43 7.04
CA ALA A 113 -16.58 7.16 6.22
C ALA A 113 -16.20 6.87 4.76
N SER A 114 -15.22 7.58 4.20
CA SER A 114 -14.70 7.31 2.85
C SER A 114 -14.03 5.94 2.74
N ILE A 115 -13.28 5.53 3.78
CA ILE A 115 -12.67 4.18 3.85
C ILE A 115 -13.78 3.11 3.93
N GLU A 116 -14.80 3.33 4.76
CA GLU A 116 -15.94 2.41 4.88
C GLU A 116 -16.69 2.26 3.56
N TYR A 117 -16.90 3.34 2.82
CA TYR A 117 -17.49 3.28 1.49
C TYR A 117 -16.68 2.41 0.54
N ALA A 118 -15.35 2.57 0.50
CA ALA A 118 -14.52 1.77 -0.39
C ALA A 118 -14.48 0.28 0.00
N VAL A 119 -14.50 -0.04 1.30
CA VAL A 119 -14.53 -1.43 1.77
C VAL A 119 -15.91 -2.07 1.59
N GLU A 120 -16.98 -1.40 2.02
CA GLU A 120 -18.33 -1.96 1.98
C GLU A 120 -18.97 -1.83 0.61
N HIS A 121 -18.86 -0.70 -0.07
CA HIS A 121 -19.54 -0.52 -1.36
C HIS A 121 -18.69 -1.03 -2.52
N LEU A 122 -17.42 -0.63 -2.57
CA LEU A 122 -16.52 -0.97 -3.68
C LEU A 122 -15.79 -2.31 -3.50
N LYS A 123 -15.91 -2.92 -2.30
CA LYS A 123 -15.30 -4.21 -1.95
C LYS A 123 -13.78 -4.23 -2.14
N ALA A 124 -13.11 -3.10 -1.90
CA ALA A 124 -11.65 -3.02 -1.98
C ALA A 124 -11.01 -3.95 -0.93
N PRO A 125 -10.16 -4.91 -1.34
CA PRO A 125 -9.64 -5.97 -0.46
C PRO A 125 -8.39 -5.57 0.34
N LEU A 126 -7.86 -4.36 0.17
CA LEU A 126 -6.64 -3.90 0.84
C LEU A 126 -6.82 -2.46 1.31
N ILE A 127 -6.45 -2.16 2.56
CA ILE A 127 -6.19 -0.79 3.03
C ILE A 127 -4.69 -0.62 3.21
N VAL A 128 -4.14 0.43 2.60
CA VAL A 128 -2.77 0.89 2.82
C VAL A 128 -2.79 2.24 3.50
N VAL A 129 -2.14 2.36 4.66
CA VAL A 129 -1.82 3.66 5.25
C VAL A 129 -0.39 4.03 4.87
N LEU A 130 -0.24 5.15 4.14
CA LEU A 130 1.02 5.63 3.60
C LEU A 130 1.44 6.94 4.28
N GLY A 131 2.36 6.84 5.23
CA GLY A 131 3.11 7.97 5.76
C GLY A 131 4.23 8.39 4.81
N HIS A 132 4.98 9.44 5.16
CA HIS A 132 6.14 9.85 4.36
C HIS A 132 7.19 10.60 5.20
N THR A 133 8.44 10.56 4.74
CA THR A 133 9.52 11.32 5.37
C THR A 133 9.27 12.83 5.28
N HIS A 134 9.77 13.56 6.28
CA HIS A 134 9.61 15.01 6.41
C HIS A 134 8.16 15.52 6.37
N CYS A 135 7.21 14.77 6.93
CA CYS A 135 5.81 15.18 7.03
C CYS A 135 5.62 16.45 7.87
N GLY A 136 5.03 17.49 7.28
CA GLY A 136 4.79 18.77 7.94
C GLY A 136 3.85 18.67 9.15
N ALA A 137 2.78 17.87 9.05
CA ALA A 137 1.83 17.67 10.14
C ALA A 137 2.47 16.94 11.34
N VAL A 138 3.29 15.91 11.08
CA VAL A 138 4.05 15.21 12.13
C VAL A 138 5.07 16.15 12.77
N LYS A 139 5.81 16.94 11.98
CA LYS A 139 6.75 17.95 12.50
C LYS A 139 6.05 18.97 13.39
N ALA A 140 4.88 19.47 12.97
CA ALA A 140 4.08 20.39 13.76
C ALA A 140 3.66 19.76 15.10
N ALA A 141 3.13 18.54 15.08
CA ALA A 141 2.74 17.81 16.29
C ALA A 141 3.92 17.55 17.23
N VAL A 142 5.08 17.13 16.71
CA VAL A 142 6.30 16.90 17.50
C VAL A 142 6.82 18.21 18.10
N SER A 143 6.72 19.33 17.39
CA SER A 143 7.20 20.63 17.89
C SER A 143 6.48 21.09 19.15
N GLY A 144 5.21 20.71 19.33
CA GLY A 144 4.36 21.15 20.44
C GLY A 144 4.13 22.66 20.50
N LYS A 145 4.48 23.40 19.44
CA LYS A 145 4.26 24.86 19.36
C LYS A 145 2.76 25.16 19.24
N HIS A 146 2.36 26.33 19.72
CA HIS A 146 1.01 26.84 19.49
C HIS A 146 0.75 26.97 17.99
N LEU A 147 -0.42 26.52 17.54
CA LEU A 147 -0.89 26.60 16.15
C LEU A 147 -2.22 27.34 16.12
N GLU A 148 -2.43 28.14 15.07
CA GLU A 148 -3.64 28.93 14.90
C GLU A 148 -4.65 28.26 13.96
N GLY A 149 -5.88 28.78 13.95
CA GLY A 149 -6.95 28.31 13.08
C GLY A 149 -7.34 26.86 13.31
N HIS A 150 -7.48 26.08 12.24
CA HIS A 150 -7.88 24.66 12.29
C HIS A 150 -6.70 23.68 12.47
N LEU A 151 -5.45 24.17 12.51
CA LEU A 151 -4.27 23.32 12.65
C LEU A 151 -4.22 22.53 13.98
N PRO A 152 -4.67 23.06 15.14
CA PRO A 152 -4.77 22.29 16.38
C PRO A 152 -5.57 20.99 16.23
N HIS A 153 -6.71 21.04 15.54
CA HIS A 153 -7.55 19.87 15.28
C HIS A 153 -6.77 18.79 14.51
N LEU A 154 -5.97 19.19 13.51
CA LEU A 154 -5.13 18.26 12.75
C LEU A 154 -4.10 17.55 13.65
N VAL A 155 -3.38 18.31 14.47
CA VAL A 155 -2.29 17.74 15.30
C VAL A 155 -2.80 16.95 16.50
N GLU A 156 -4.05 17.18 16.93
CA GLU A 156 -4.67 16.43 18.02
C GLU A 156 -4.74 14.93 17.71
N HIS A 157 -4.98 14.55 16.46
CA HIS A 157 -4.96 13.15 16.03
C HIS A 157 -3.56 12.50 16.09
N ILE A 158 -2.48 13.28 16.04
CA ILE A 158 -1.09 12.80 16.05
C ILE A 158 -0.51 12.87 17.48
N THR A 159 -1.02 13.76 18.32
CA THR A 159 -0.51 14.03 19.67
C THR A 159 -0.44 12.78 20.57
N PRO A 160 -1.41 11.83 20.57
CA PRO A 160 -1.30 10.57 21.28
C PRO A 160 -0.05 9.77 20.89
N VAL A 161 0.29 9.73 19.60
CA VAL A 161 1.47 9.04 19.07
C VAL A 161 2.75 9.71 19.57
N VAL A 162 2.82 11.05 19.51
CA VAL A 162 3.97 11.81 20.03
C VAL A 162 4.20 11.53 21.51
N ARG A 163 3.14 11.55 22.33
CA ARG A 163 3.23 11.23 23.76
C ARG A 163 3.71 9.80 24.00
N HIS A 164 3.17 8.83 23.26
CA HIS A 164 3.56 7.44 23.38
C HIS A 164 5.04 7.22 23.02
N VAL A 165 5.51 7.77 21.90
CA VAL A 165 6.91 7.65 21.47
C VAL A 165 7.85 8.32 22.47
N ARG A 166 7.52 9.53 22.96
CA ARG A 166 8.34 10.20 23.99
C ARG A 166 8.44 9.41 25.29
N SER A 167 7.36 8.71 25.67
CA SER A 167 7.34 7.89 26.88
C SER A 167 8.12 6.58 26.73
N THR A 168 8.04 5.93 25.57
CA THR A 168 8.67 4.61 25.34
C THR A 168 10.10 4.70 24.82
N HIS A 169 10.43 5.80 24.14
CA HIS A 169 11.74 6.05 23.53
C HIS A 169 12.25 7.45 23.92
N PRO A 170 12.45 7.74 25.21
CA PRO A 170 12.80 9.09 25.70
C PRO A 170 14.16 9.61 25.19
N HIS A 171 15.02 8.70 24.71
CA HIS A 171 16.33 9.00 24.13
C HIS A 171 16.25 9.58 22.71
N LEU A 172 15.16 9.38 21.97
CA LEU A 172 15.01 9.92 20.62
C LEU A 172 14.73 11.43 20.68
N LYS A 173 15.43 12.18 19.81
CA LYS A 173 15.30 13.64 19.65
C LYS A 173 15.27 14.00 18.16
N ASP A 174 14.84 15.23 17.88
CA ASP A 174 14.92 15.86 16.56
C ASP A 174 14.39 14.97 15.42
N GLU A 175 15.16 14.81 14.34
CA GLU A 175 14.73 14.01 13.18
C GLU A 175 14.50 12.54 13.53
N ALA A 176 15.26 11.94 14.44
CA ALA A 176 15.04 10.55 14.86
C ALA A 176 13.70 10.38 15.60
N LEU A 177 13.29 11.39 16.39
CA LEU A 177 11.96 11.41 17.00
C LEU A 177 10.87 11.58 15.94
N ILE A 178 11.05 12.49 14.97
CA ILE A 178 10.08 12.72 13.88
C ILE A 178 9.90 11.47 13.02
N GLU A 179 11.00 10.79 12.68
CA GLU A 179 10.98 9.54 11.92
C GLU A 179 10.22 8.46 12.67
N ARG A 180 10.53 8.25 13.97
CA ARG A 180 9.82 7.26 14.77
C ARG A 180 8.34 7.60 14.91
N VAL A 181 7.98 8.86 15.15
CA VAL A 181 6.57 9.29 15.21
C VAL A 181 5.89 9.10 13.86
N THR A 182 6.58 9.30 12.74
CA THR A 182 6.00 9.05 11.40
C THR A 182 5.62 7.58 11.23
N GLN A 183 6.52 6.65 11.58
CA GLN A 183 6.25 5.21 11.51
C GLN A 183 5.12 4.79 12.47
N GLU A 184 5.13 5.29 13.71
CA GLU A 184 4.09 4.97 14.68
C GLU A 184 2.74 5.63 14.34
N ASN A 185 2.74 6.77 13.64
CA ASN A 185 1.52 7.40 13.17
C ASN A 185 0.82 6.53 12.11
N VAL A 186 1.59 5.88 11.23
CA VAL A 186 1.04 4.89 10.28
C VAL A 186 0.37 3.73 11.04
N ARG A 187 1.06 3.14 12.02
CA ARG A 187 0.50 2.04 12.83
C ARG A 187 -0.73 2.48 13.62
N HIS A 188 -0.68 3.67 14.20
CA HIS A 188 -1.78 4.24 14.96
C HIS A 188 -3.01 4.51 14.09
N SER A 189 -2.83 5.05 12.88
CA SER A 189 -3.93 5.25 11.93
C SER A 189 -4.57 3.91 11.52
N ILE A 190 -3.78 2.86 11.24
CA ILE A 190 -4.31 1.52 10.96
C ILE A 190 -5.14 1.00 12.15
N GLN A 191 -4.58 1.08 13.36
CA GLN A 191 -5.29 0.65 14.57
C GLN A 191 -6.57 1.45 14.79
N THR A 192 -6.55 2.75 14.54
CA THR A 192 -7.71 3.64 14.69
C THR A 192 -8.82 3.26 13.71
N ILE A 193 -8.50 2.99 12.45
CA ILE A 193 -9.47 2.50 11.45
C ILE A 193 -10.09 1.18 11.94
N TYR A 194 -9.26 0.21 12.33
CA TYR A 194 -9.74 -1.10 12.79
C TYR A 194 -10.62 -1.01 14.04
N GLN A 195 -10.29 -0.13 14.99
CA GLN A 195 -11.03 0.00 16.24
C GLN A 195 -12.35 0.76 16.07
N ARG A 196 -12.35 1.84 15.28
CA ARG A 196 -13.52 2.73 15.16
C ARG A 196 -14.53 2.24 14.13
N SER A 197 -14.12 1.50 13.11
CA SER A 197 -15.04 0.99 12.08
C SER A 197 -15.42 -0.46 12.33
N ALA A 198 -16.69 -0.69 12.67
CA ALA A 198 -17.25 -2.03 12.74
C ALA A 198 -17.32 -2.73 11.37
N ILE A 199 -17.48 -1.95 10.29
CA ILE A 199 -17.49 -2.44 8.91
C ILE A 199 -16.12 -3.00 8.54
N VAL A 200 -15.07 -2.19 8.70
CA VAL A 200 -13.70 -2.59 8.37
C VAL A 200 -13.28 -3.81 9.18
N ARG A 201 -13.51 -3.79 10.50
CA ARG A 201 -13.21 -4.91 11.39
C ARG A 201 -13.91 -6.19 10.95
N ARG A 202 -15.20 -6.14 10.63
CA ARG A 202 -15.95 -7.31 10.12
C ARG A 202 -15.30 -7.91 8.86
N TYR A 203 -14.92 -7.07 7.90
CA TYR A 203 -14.31 -7.53 6.65
C TYR A 203 -12.92 -8.14 6.86
N TYR A 204 -12.15 -7.53 7.76
CA TYR A 204 -10.84 -8.04 8.16
C TYR A 204 -10.96 -9.39 8.87
N ASP A 205 -11.84 -9.51 9.87
CA ASP A 205 -12.04 -10.75 10.64
C ASP A 205 -12.58 -11.90 9.77
N MET A 206 -13.23 -11.59 8.64
CA MET A 206 -13.66 -12.56 7.63
C MET A 206 -12.55 -12.97 6.64
N GLY A 207 -11.37 -12.39 6.71
CA GLY A 207 -10.27 -12.60 5.77
C GLY A 207 -10.54 -12.04 4.38
N LYS A 208 -11.44 -11.06 4.25
CA LYS A 208 -11.76 -10.39 2.96
C LYS A 208 -11.04 -9.06 2.77
N LEU A 209 -10.36 -8.59 3.80
CA LEU A 209 -9.67 -7.32 3.82
C LEU A 209 -8.33 -7.48 4.53
N GLU A 210 -7.28 -6.95 3.93
CA GLU A 210 -5.94 -6.91 4.51
C GLU A 210 -5.52 -5.46 4.82
N PHE A 211 -4.55 -5.32 5.72
CA PHE A 211 -3.88 -4.06 5.99
C PHE A 211 -2.41 -4.11 5.57
N ALA A 212 -1.94 -3.01 5.00
CA ALA A 212 -0.52 -2.72 4.88
C ALA A 212 -0.24 -1.29 5.38
N GLY A 213 0.98 -1.07 5.85
CA GLY A 213 1.46 0.23 6.27
C GLY A 213 2.84 0.50 5.69
N GLY A 214 3.10 1.73 5.26
CA GLY A 214 4.41 2.09 4.74
C GLY A 214 4.76 3.56 4.96
N VAL A 215 6.06 3.85 4.90
CA VAL A 215 6.59 5.21 4.87
C VAL A 215 7.25 5.43 3.52
N TYR A 216 6.72 6.39 2.76
CA TYR A 216 7.31 6.85 1.52
C TYR A 216 8.51 7.76 1.77
N HIS A 217 9.67 7.37 1.27
CA HIS A 217 10.90 8.14 1.34
C HIS A 217 10.99 9.09 0.14
N LEU A 218 10.82 10.38 0.41
CA LEU A 218 10.71 11.43 -0.62
C LEU A 218 11.90 11.49 -1.59
N ARG A 219 13.11 11.20 -1.11
CA ARG A 219 14.34 11.34 -1.89
C ARG A 219 14.55 10.16 -2.83
N GLU A 220 14.35 8.94 -2.32
CA GLU A 220 14.61 7.69 -3.04
C GLU A 220 13.41 7.23 -3.87
N GLY A 221 12.22 7.79 -3.60
CA GLY A 221 10.98 7.36 -4.24
C GLY A 221 10.52 5.97 -3.78
N LYS A 222 11.05 5.43 -2.68
CA LYS A 222 10.76 4.08 -2.19
C LYS A 222 9.81 4.09 -1.00
N VAL A 223 8.95 3.10 -0.92
CA VAL A 223 8.14 2.81 0.27
C VAL A 223 8.86 1.79 1.13
N GLU A 224 9.15 2.18 2.37
CA GLU A 224 9.53 1.27 3.44
C GLU A 224 8.26 0.66 4.04
N TRP A 225 8.07 -0.64 3.84
CA TRP A 225 6.91 -1.36 4.37
C TRP A 225 7.13 -1.74 5.83
N LEU A 226 6.17 -1.39 6.68
CA LEU A 226 6.26 -1.55 8.12
C LEU A 226 5.72 -2.90 8.57
N LYS A 227 6.39 -3.52 9.54
CA LYS A 227 5.78 -4.61 10.31
C LYS A 227 4.61 -4.05 11.14
N LEU A 228 3.45 -4.68 10.99
CA LEU A 228 2.24 -4.35 11.76
C LEU A 228 2.18 -5.19 13.06
N PRO A 229 1.55 -4.69 14.13
CA PRO A 229 1.34 -5.46 15.36
C PRO A 229 0.54 -6.75 15.12
N GLU A 230 0.82 -7.82 15.88
CA GLU A 230 0.14 -9.13 15.77
C GLU A 230 -1.37 -9.08 16.00
N MET A 231 -1.86 -8.10 16.78
CA MET A 231 -3.30 -7.82 16.96
C MET A 231 -4.00 -7.36 15.66
N LEU A 232 -3.23 -7.10 14.59
CA LEU A 232 -3.68 -6.80 13.22
C LEU A 232 -3.14 -7.84 12.22
N GLY A 233 -2.72 -9.01 12.70
CA GLY A 233 -2.08 -10.07 11.91
C GLY A 233 -2.32 -11.45 12.51
N GLY A 234 -3.58 -11.87 12.62
CA GLY A 234 -3.92 -13.28 12.74
C GLY A 234 -4.02 -13.87 11.34
N SER A 235 -3.17 -14.85 11.01
CA SER A 235 -3.28 -15.58 9.73
C SER A 235 -4.66 -16.25 9.64
N PRO A 236 -5.32 -16.28 8.46
CA PRO A 236 -6.55 -17.06 8.26
C PRO A 236 -6.41 -18.55 8.62
N ASP A 237 -5.18 -19.06 8.73
CA ASP A 237 -4.89 -20.44 9.09
C ASP A 237 -5.12 -20.74 10.58
N ASP A 238 -4.93 -19.76 11.47
CA ASP A 238 -5.14 -19.97 12.91
C ASP A 238 -6.62 -20.14 13.26
N ALA A 239 -7.51 -19.52 12.48
CA ALA A 239 -8.96 -19.66 12.64
C ALA A 239 -9.51 -21.03 12.15
N ARG A 240 -8.79 -21.73 11.27
CA ARG A 240 -9.18 -23.08 10.79
C ARG A 240 -8.78 -24.17 11.78
N GLY A 241 -7.69 -23.98 12.53
CA GLY A 241 -7.28 -24.88 13.61
C GLY A 241 -8.27 -24.90 14.79
N ALA A 242 -8.82 -23.75 15.16
CA ALA A 242 -9.72 -23.63 16.31
C ALA A 242 -11.12 -24.22 16.08
N LYS A 243 -11.60 -24.28 14.83
CA LYS A 243 -12.92 -24.87 14.51
C LYS A 243 -12.90 -26.40 14.35
N SER A 244 -11.73 -26.99 14.13
CA SER A 244 -11.56 -28.45 14.03
C SER A 244 -11.63 -29.14 15.40
N THR A 245 -11.04 -28.52 16.43
CA THR A 245 -10.97 -29.13 17.78
C THR A 245 -12.28 -29.07 18.56
N ALA A 246 -13.19 -28.13 18.23
CA ALA A 246 -14.49 -28.00 18.90
C ALA A 246 -15.54 -29.03 18.42
N LYS A 247 -15.36 -29.66 17.25
CA LYS A 247 -16.33 -30.63 16.70
C LYS A 247 -16.05 -32.08 17.08
N SER A 248 -14.92 -32.37 17.76
CA SER A 248 -14.51 -33.72 18.17
C SER A 248 -14.92 -34.12 19.60
N ARG A 249 -15.59 -33.26 20.38
CA ARG A 249 -15.94 -33.53 21.80
C ARG A 249 -17.43 -33.68 22.09
N LYS A 250 -18.29 -33.85 21.07
CA LYS A 250 -19.73 -34.13 21.25
C LYS A 250 -20.20 -35.30 20.40
N SER A 251 -19.69 -36.48 20.70
CA SER A 251 -20.37 -37.76 20.49
C SER A 251 -19.63 -38.81 21.30
N HIS A 252 -20.16 -39.19 22.47
CA HIS A 252 -20.00 -40.46 23.18
C HIS A 252 -20.65 -40.31 24.57
N SER A 253 -21.97 -40.41 24.61
CA SER A 253 -22.65 -40.99 25.77
C SER A 253 -23.96 -41.63 25.29
N SER A 254 -23.84 -42.86 24.79
CA SER A 254 -24.94 -43.81 24.71
C SER A 254 -24.79 -44.78 25.87
N ASP A 255 -25.86 -44.89 26.66
CA ASP A 255 -26.44 -46.11 27.20
C ASP A 255 -25.52 -47.20 27.78
N ALA A 256 -25.64 -47.43 29.09
CA ALA A 256 -25.59 -48.76 29.67
C ALA A 256 -26.41 -48.83 30.97
N HIS A 257 -27.33 -49.79 30.98
CA HIS A 257 -28.26 -50.16 32.05
C HIS A 257 -27.60 -50.57 33.38
N HIS A 258 -28.17 -50.14 34.51
CA HIS A 258 -28.74 -50.99 35.57
C HIS A 258 -29.61 -50.12 36.51
#